data_AF-A0A7W4W0E2-F1
#
_entry.id   AF-A0A7W4W0E2-F1
#
_cell.length_a   1.000
_cell.length_b   1.000
_cell.length_c   1.000
_cell.angle_alpha   90.00
_cell.angle_beta   90.00
_cell.angle_gamma   90.00
#
_symmetry.space_group_name_H-M   'P 1'
#
loop_
_entity.id
_entity.type
_entity.pdbx_description
1 polymer ?
#
loop_
_entity_poly.entity_id
_entity_poly.type
_entity_poly.pdbx_seq_one_letter_code
_entity_poly.pdbx_strand_id
1 'polypeptide(L)'
;MRFTEHELTAALTGAAKSVLAAQDKDVRKGRRTADEAWEALGRFQRFQILDGLGDQLLPVLVALPDVDVEPGTRPAFTDAQITAAVEERLGEEGGKIRRAVLLKARVALVQVALAHVPPRQDPDALIVPDHL
;
A
#
# COMPACT_ATOMS: atom_id res chain seq x y z
N MET A 1 12.89 11.90 -0.29
CA MET A 1 11.86 12.18 -1.31
C MET A 1 10.50 11.78 -0.74
N ARG A 2 9.45 12.51 -1.13
CA ARG A 2 8.07 12.19 -0.76
C ARG A 2 7.38 11.37 -1.85
N PHE A 3 6.40 10.57 -1.46
CA PHE A 3 5.54 9.89 -2.41
C PHE A 3 4.71 10.90 -3.21
N THR A 4 4.56 10.62 -4.49
CA THR A 4 3.60 11.27 -5.38
C THR A 4 2.20 10.70 -5.17
N GLU A 5 1.17 11.43 -5.61
CA GLU A 5 -0.21 10.94 -5.56
C GLU A 5 -0.40 9.63 -6.34
N HIS A 6 0.29 9.48 -7.48
CA HIS A 6 0.27 8.27 -8.27
C HIS A 6 0.81 7.07 -7.49
N GLU A 7 1.96 7.22 -6.83
CA GLU A 7 2.56 6.17 -6.01
C GLU A 7 1.69 5.79 -4.81
N LEU A 8 1.08 6.77 -4.12
CA LEU A 8 0.17 6.52 -3.00
C LEU A 8 -1.09 5.77 -3.49
N THR A 9 -1.63 6.17 -4.64
CA THR A 9 -2.79 5.52 -5.24
C THR A 9 -2.49 4.07 -5.63
N ALA A 10 -1.33 3.83 -6.23
CA ALA A 10 -0.88 2.50 -6.61
C ALA A 10 -0.65 1.61 -5.38
N ALA A 11 0.02 2.14 -4.35
CA ALA A 11 0.24 1.44 -3.09
C ALA A 11 -1.07 1.04 -2.40
N LEU A 12 -2.02 1.97 -2.28
CA LEU A 12 -3.33 1.74 -1.66
C LEU A 12 -4.16 0.73 -2.47
N THR A 13 -4.21 0.87 -3.79
CA THR A 13 -4.95 -0.04 -4.67
C THR A 13 -4.36 -1.46 -4.63
N GLY A 14 -3.03 -1.58 -4.64
CA GLY A 14 -2.35 -2.86 -4.54
C GLY A 14 -2.58 -3.55 -3.20
N ALA A 15 -2.55 -2.79 -2.10
CA ALA A 15 -2.92 -3.29 -0.78
C ALA A 15 -4.38 -3.75 -0.72
N ALA A 16 -5.30 -2.98 -1.29
CA ALA A 16 -6.72 -3.34 -1.38
C ALA A 16 -6.94 -4.65 -2.14
N LYS A 17 -6.30 -4.82 -3.30
CA LYS A 17 -6.32 -6.06 -4.08
C LYS A 17 -5.76 -7.24 -3.29
N SER A 18 -4.66 -7.03 -2.56
CA SER A 18 -4.03 -8.08 -1.75
C SER A 18 -4.91 -8.52 -0.57
N VAL A 19 -5.56 -7.57 0.12
CA VAL A 19 -6.52 -7.85 1.20
C VAL A 19 -7.74 -8.59 0.65
N LEU A 20 -8.29 -8.13 -0.48
CA LEU A 20 -9.41 -8.80 -1.14
C LEU A 20 -9.04 -10.24 -1.54
N ALA A 21 -7.87 -10.44 -2.13
CA ALA A 21 -7.36 -11.75 -2.51
C ALA A 21 -7.23 -12.72 -1.32
N ALA A 22 -6.82 -12.21 -0.16
CA ALA A 22 -6.73 -13.00 1.06
C ALA A 22 -8.11 -13.44 1.61
N GLN A 23 -9.14 -12.62 1.41
CA GLN A 23 -10.51 -12.91 1.84
C GLN A 23 -11.26 -13.81 0.85
N ASP A 24 -11.00 -13.63 -0.44
CA ASP A 24 -11.67 -14.33 -1.52
C ASP A 24 -11.27 -15.81 -1.61
N LYS A 25 -12.25 -16.71 -1.54
CA LYS A 25 -12.03 -18.16 -1.58
C LYS A 25 -11.57 -18.65 -2.95
N ASP A 26 -12.08 -18.08 -4.03
CA ASP A 26 -11.76 -18.51 -5.38
C ASP A 26 -10.39 -18.01 -5.80
N VAL A 27 -9.96 -16.82 -5.34
CA VAL A 27 -8.57 -16.37 -5.49
C VAL A 27 -7.60 -17.28 -4.74
N ARG A 28 -7.90 -17.61 -3.47
CA ARG A 28 -7.08 -18.55 -2.68
C ARG A 28 -7.02 -19.97 -3.28
N LYS A 29 -8.02 -20.36 -4.07
CA LYS A 29 -8.05 -21.63 -4.80
C LYS A 29 -7.46 -21.54 -6.20
N GLY A 30 -6.94 -20.39 -6.62
CA GLY A 30 -6.38 -20.17 -7.95
C GLY A 30 -7.42 -20.22 -9.08
N ARG A 31 -8.71 -20.05 -8.77
CA ARG A 31 -9.80 -20.08 -9.76
C ARG A 31 -10.05 -18.73 -10.42
N ARG A 32 -9.56 -17.66 -9.81
CA ARG A 32 -9.56 -16.30 -10.36
C ARG A 32 -8.38 -15.51 -9.82
N THR A 33 -7.96 -14.46 -10.51
CA THR A 33 -6.87 -13.59 -10.06
C THR A 33 -7.37 -12.51 -9.09
N ALA A 34 -6.45 -11.88 -8.37
CA ALA A 34 -6.77 -10.71 -7.53
C ALA A 34 -7.34 -9.54 -8.36
N ASP A 35 -6.88 -9.38 -9.60
CA ASP A 35 -7.36 -8.34 -10.51
C ASP A 35 -8.78 -8.64 -11.01
N GLU A 36 -9.08 -9.89 -11.38
CA GLU A 36 -10.46 -10.31 -11.71
C GLU A 36 -11.39 -10.12 -10.52
N ALA A 37 -10.91 -10.40 -9.30
CA ALA A 37 -11.67 -10.18 -8.09
C ALA A 37 -11.98 -8.69 -7.84
N TRP A 38 -10.99 -7.85 -8.03
CA TRP A 38 -11.12 -6.41 -7.94
C TRP A 38 -12.06 -5.84 -9.00
N GLU A 39 -11.92 -6.30 -10.25
CA GLU A 39 -12.75 -5.81 -11.34
C GLU A 39 -14.21 -6.24 -11.24
N ALA A 40 -14.48 -7.37 -10.59
CA ALA A 40 -15.84 -7.80 -10.28
C ALA A 40 -16.55 -6.92 -9.24
N LEU A 41 -15.82 -6.11 -8.45
CA LEU A 41 -16.44 -5.21 -7.46
C LEU A 41 -17.06 -4.00 -8.14
N GLY A 42 -18.23 -3.59 -7.64
CA GLY A 42 -18.83 -2.31 -7.99
C GLY A 42 -18.06 -1.12 -7.41
N ARG A 43 -18.24 0.08 -7.99
CA ARG A 43 -17.56 1.31 -7.57
C ARG A 43 -17.67 1.58 -6.06
N PHE A 44 -18.85 1.40 -5.49
CA PHE A 44 -19.07 1.64 -4.06
C PHE A 44 -18.31 0.65 -3.17
N GLN A 45 -18.24 -0.63 -3.55
CA GLN A 45 -17.48 -1.64 -2.80
C GLN A 45 -15.99 -1.36 -2.84
N ARG A 46 -15.46 -0.97 -4.01
CA ARG A 46 -14.05 -0.54 -4.14
C ARG A 46 -13.77 0.66 -3.24
N PHE A 47 -14.68 1.65 -3.23
CA PHE A 47 -14.57 2.82 -2.36
C PHE A 47 -14.51 2.42 -0.87
N GLN A 48 -15.42 1.57 -0.39
CA GLN A 48 -15.42 1.15 1.03
C GLN A 48 -14.10 0.48 1.45
N ILE A 49 -13.51 -0.33 0.58
CA ILE A 49 -12.22 -0.98 0.85
C ILE A 49 -11.09 0.07 0.87
N LEU A 50 -11.06 0.96 -0.13
CA LEU A 50 -10.03 2.00 -0.23
C LEU A 50 -10.10 2.98 0.93
N ASP A 51 -11.30 3.39 1.34
CA ASP A 51 -11.55 4.30 2.45
C ASP A 51 -11.03 3.72 3.77
N GLY A 52 -11.46 2.49 4.12
CA GLY A 52 -11.04 1.84 5.35
C GLY A 52 -9.55 1.48 5.42
N LEU A 53 -8.89 1.27 4.27
CA LEU A 53 -7.44 1.08 4.19
C LEU A 53 -6.68 2.41 4.17
N GLY A 54 -7.25 3.44 3.54
CA GLY A 54 -6.67 4.77 3.41
C GLY A 54 -6.38 5.40 4.77
N ASP A 55 -7.33 5.31 5.70
CA ASP A 55 -7.19 5.77 7.09
C ASP A 55 -6.02 5.11 7.83
N GLN A 56 -5.67 3.87 7.46
CA GLN A 56 -4.62 3.10 8.12
C GLN A 56 -3.25 3.25 7.45
N LEU A 57 -3.24 3.40 6.12
CA LEU A 57 -2.02 3.35 5.32
C LEU A 57 -1.47 4.74 5.01
N LEU A 58 -2.32 5.68 4.56
CA LEU A 58 -1.84 6.98 4.08
C LEU A 58 -1.11 7.79 5.16
N PRO A 59 -1.59 7.87 6.43
CA PRO A 59 -0.87 8.57 7.48
C PRO A 59 0.51 7.97 7.78
N VAL A 60 0.67 6.66 7.62
CA VAL A 60 1.95 5.97 7.83
C VAL A 60 2.90 6.20 6.66
N LEU A 61 2.41 6.03 5.42
CA LEU A 61 3.22 6.20 4.21
C LEU A 61 3.78 7.63 4.09
N VAL A 62 2.99 8.64 4.45
CA VAL A 62 3.43 10.05 4.44
C VAL A 62 4.38 10.38 5.60
N ALA A 63 4.37 9.58 6.68
CA ALA A 63 5.26 9.75 7.82
C ALA A 63 6.60 9.00 7.66
N LEU A 64 6.76 8.15 6.64
CA LEU A 64 8.03 7.50 6.37
C LEU A 64 9.12 8.54 6.09
N PRO A 65 10.38 8.24 6.46
CA PRO A 65 11.48 9.16 6.26
C PRO A 65 11.71 9.43 4.78
N ASP A 66 12.17 10.63 4.46
CA ASP A 66 12.62 10.96 3.13
C ASP A 66 13.82 10.07 2.73
N VAL A 67 13.67 9.30 1.65
CA VAL A 67 14.75 8.51 1.04
C VAL A 67 15.10 9.04 -0.34
N ASP A 68 16.33 8.86 -0.78
CA ASP A 68 16.71 9.13 -2.16
C ASP A 68 16.41 7.90 -3.02
N VAL A 69 15.83 8.10 -4.21
CA VAL A 69 15.45 6.99 -5.10
C VAL A 69 15.74 7.37 -6.52
N GLU A 70 16.65 6.59 -7.10
CA GLU A 70 17.01 6.68 -8.51
C GLU A 70 15.79 6.43 -9.40
N PRO A 71 15.60 7.22 -10.47
CA PRO A 71 14.60 6.92 -11.49
C PRO A 71 14.68 5.47 -11.97
N GLY A 72 13.52 4.84 -12.17
CA GLY A 72 13.41 3.43 -12.54
C GLY A 72 13.58 2.45 -11.38
N THR A 73 13.84 2.91 -10.16
CA THR A 73 13.92 2.08 -8.96
C THR A 73 12.77 2.34 -7.99
N ARG A 74 12.59 1.45 -7.00
CA ARG A 74 11.55 1.60 -5.97
C ARG A 74 12.16 2.12 -4.67
N PRO A 75 11.39 2.89 -3.87
CA PRO A 75 11.84 3.24 -2.54
C PRO A 75 12.03 1.99 -1.68
N ALA A 76 13.14 1.96 -0.95
CA ALA A 76 13.45 0.91 0.01
C ALA A 76 13.42 1.50 1.42
N PHE A 77 12.67 0.83 2.31
CA PHE A 77 12.61 1.17 3.72
C PHE A 77 13.01 -0.05 4.53
N THR A 78 13.72 0.18 5.62
CA THR A 78 14.03 -0.88 6.59
C THR A 78 12.80 -1.22 7.41
N ASP A 79 12.73 -2.46 7.91
CA ASP A 79 11.66 -2.88 8.81
C ASP A 79 11.56 -2.01 10.06
N ALA A 80 12.70 -1.49 10.54
CA ALA A 80 12.75 -0.57 11.69
C ALA A 80 12.06 0.76 11.38
N GLN A 81 12.30 1.34 10.19
CA GLN A 81 11.64 2.59 9.76
C GLN A 81 10.13 2.39 9.61
N ILE A 82 9.70 1.28 9.00
CA ILE A 82 8.28 0.96 8.85
C ILE A 82 7.63 0.75 10.23
N THR A 83 8.29 0.01 11.12
CA THR A 83 7.77 -0.26 12.47
C THR A 83 7.63 1.02 13.26
N ALA A 84 8.64 1.90 13.25
CA ALA A 84 8.59 3.20 13.93
C ALA A 84 7.43 4.07 13.43
N ALA A 85 7.27 4.21 12.10
CA ALA A 85 6.20 4.99 11.50
C ALA A 85 4.80 4.45 11.85
N VAL A 86 4.65 3.12 11.94
CA VAL A 86 3.39 2.50 12.39
C VAL A 86 3.15 2.72 13.88
N GLU A 87 4.19 2.54 14.70
CA GLU A 87 4.07 2.63 16.15
C GLU A 87 3.68 4.04 16.64
N GLU A 88 4.23 5.09 16.01
CA GLU A 88 3.86 6.49 16.28
C GLU A 88 2.38 6.79 16.02
N ARG A 89 1.76 6.04 15.12
CA ARG A 89 0.33 6.18 14.76
C ARG A 89 -0.57 5.22 15.51
N LEU A 90 0.01 4.29 16.26
CA LEU A 90 -0.73 3.30 17.00
C LEU A 90 -1.14 3.88 18.36
N GLY A 91 -2.44 4.10 18.55
CA GLY A 91 -2.99 4.49 19.84
C GLY A 91 -2.67 3.49 20.94
N GLU A 92 -2.68 3.93 22.19
CA GLU A 92 -2.37 3.09 23.38
C GLU A 92 -3.52 2.13 23.76
N GLU A 93 -4.49 1.93 22.87
CA GLU A 93 -5.73 1.22 23.18
C GLU A 93 -5.56 -0.30 23.17
N GLY A 94 -6.03 -0.92 24.25
CA GLY A 94 -5.97 -2.37 24.46
C GLY A 94 -4.68 -2.82 25.12
N GLY A 95 -4.74 -3.93 25.87
CA GLY A 95 -3.58 -4.47 26.58
C GLY A 95 -2.40 -4.82 25.66
N LYS A 96 -1.22 -4.98 26.25
CA LYS A 96 0.08 -5.18 25.55
C LYS A 96 0.04 -6.21 24.40
N ILE A 97 -0.67 -7.32 24.58
CA ILE A 97 -0.78 -8.37 23.55
C ILE A 97 -1.55 -7.87 22.32
N ARG A 98 -2.69 -7.21 22.52
CA ARG A 98 -3.52 -6.70 21.42
C ARG A 98 -2.76 -5.64 20.63
N ARG A 99 -2.04 -4.74 21.33
CA ARG A 99 -1.18 -3.75 20.70
C ARG A 99 -0.09 -4.39 19.84
N ALA A 100 0.60 -5.40 20.35
CA ALA A 100 1.67 -6.09 19.62
C ALA A 100 1.15 -6.80 18.35
N VAL A 101 -0.02 -7.42 18.40
CA VAL A 101 -0.66 -8.04 17.23
C VAL A 101 -1.05 -6.99 16.20
N LEU A 102 -1.66 -5.88 16.64
CA LEU A 102 -2.08 -4.81 15.75
C LEU A 102 -0.88 -4.14 15.06
N LEU A 103 0.21 -3.90 15.80
CA LEU A 103 1.46 -3.39 15.25
C LEU A 103 1.98 -4.30 14.14
N LYS A 104 2.11 -5.61 14.42
CA LYS A 104 2.60 -6.58 13.42
C LYS A 104 1.71 -6.64 12.17
N ALA A 105 0.38 -6.66 12.36
CA ALA A 105 -0.56 -6.68 11.25
C ALA A 105 -0.45 -5.42 10.38
N ARG A 106 -0.29 -4.24 11.01
CA ARG A 106 -0.19 -2.97 10.29
C ARG A 106 1.16 -2.80 9.60
N VAL A 107 2.26 -3.25 10.21
CA VAL A 107 3.58 -3.32 9.55
C VAL A 107 3.51 -4.20 8.29
N ALA A 108 2.92 -5.40 8.40
CA ALA A 108 2.75 -6.28 7.25
C ALA A 108 1.88 -5.64 6.14
N LEU A 109 0.81 -4.94 6.53
CA LEU A 109 -0.04 -4.23 5.57
C LEU A 109 0.72 -3.10 4.85
N VAL A 110 1.56 -2.34 5.55
CA VAL A 110 2.40 -1.28 4.96
C VAL A 110 3.45 -1.88 4.02
N GLN A 111 4.08 -2.99 4.40
CA GLN A 111 5.02 -3.71 3.52
C GLN A 111 4.33 -4.17 2.22
N VAL A 112 3.10 -4.69 2.32
CA VAL A 112 2.29 -5.05 1.14
C VAL A 112 1.99 -3.83 0.28
N ALA A 113 1.64 -2.69 0.88
CA ALA A 113 1.39 -1.45 0.13
C ALA A 113 2.67 -0.96 -0.59
N LEU A 114 3.81 -0.95 0.09
CA LEU A 114 5.12 -0.56 -0.46
C LEU A 114 5.55 -1.47 -1.62
N ALA A 115 5.23 -2.76 -1.57
CA ALA A 115 5.51 -3.70 -2.67
C ALA A 115 4.74 -3.36 -3.97
N HIS A 116 3.68 -2.56 -3.88
CA HIS A 116 2.88 -2.10 -5.02
C HIS A 116 3.21 -0.66 -5.46
N VAL A 117 4.17 -0.01 -4.81
CA VAL A 117 4.68 1.27 -5.29
C VAL A 117 5.41 1.05 -6.62
N PRO A 118 5.03 1.76 -7.70
CA PRO A 118 5.69 1.64 -8.99
C PRO A 118 7.13 2.18 -8.89
N PRO A 119 8.04 1.74 -9.78
CA PRO A 119 9.33 2.40 -9.91
C PRO A 119 9.18 3.90 -10.17
N ARG A 120 10.07 4.69 -9.59
CA ARG A 120 10.08 6.15 -9.69
C ARG A 120 10.19 6.57 -11.16
N GLN A 121 9.26 7.41 -11.61
CA GLN A 121 9.37 8.03 -12.93
C GLN A 121 10.42 9.13 -12.90
N ASP A 122 11.21 9.22 -13.96
CA ASP A 122 12.20 10.28 -14.15
C ASP A 122 11.46 11.62 -14.39
N PRO A 123 11.65 12.64 -13.55
CA PRO A 123 11.00 13.95 -13.73
C PRO A 123 11.42 14.65 -15.02
N ASP A 124 12.58 14.32 -15.59
CA ASP A 124 13.10 14.93 -16.81
C ASP A 124 12.80 14.10 -18.07
N ALA A 125 12.21 12.91 -17.93
CA ALA A 125 11.78 12.10 -19.05
C ALA A 125 10.46 12.63 -19.63
N LEU A 126 10.55 13.41 -20.70
CA LEU A 126 9.41 13.71 -21.58
C LEU A 126 8.98 12.42 -22.30
N ILE A 127 8.02 11.70 -21.71
CA ILE A 127 7.34 10.58 -22.38
C ILE A 127 6.36 11.17 -23.39
N VAL A 128 6.80 11.37 -24.64
CA VAL A 128 5.93 11.69 -25.76
C VAL A 128 5.35 10.37 -26.29
N PRO A 129 4.03 10.15 -26.28
CA PRO A 129 3.44 8.95 -26.88
C PRO A 129 3.67 8.93 -28.39
N ASP A 130 4.24 7.83 -28.91
CA ASP A 130 4.61 7.60 -30.32
C ASP A 130 3.40 7.48 -31.29
N HIS A 131 2.25 8.05 -30.96
CA HIS A 131 1.04 7.99 -31.76
C HIS A 131 0.45 9.39 -31.92
N LEU A 132 0.86 10.02 -33.02
CA LEU A 132 0.17 11.11 -33.70
C LEU A 132 -0.36 10.61 -35.05
#